data_AF-A0A7Z9GM31-F1
#
_entry.id   AF-A0A7Z9GM31-F1
#
_cell.length_a   1.000
_cell.length_b   1.000
_cell.length_c   1.000
_cell.angle_alpha   90.00
_cell.angle_beta   90.00
_cell.angle_gamma   90.00
#
_symmetry.space_group_name_H-M   'P 1'
#
loop_
_entity.id
_entity.type
_entity.pdbx_description
1 polymer ?
#
loop_
_entity_poly.entity_id
_entity_poly.type
_entity_poly.pdbx_seq_one_letter_code
_entity_poly.pdbx_strand_id
1 'polypeptide(L)'
;MPCTPSFLRTVFLNQQPTPPSPLSAAGNMSQRVQKPRSKSTVTADKAPLLVSRSLAASLLRFYDYPHPMRPGHTIRGYDRQHALRTARMSAAIALRLGHAPDKARRFQIACLLHDLGRAGLDRKLFGRIWSWAREHDVPTRPREWRAAYPETTYGRETESFLKYYGNDLESAGIPMDAWAREQVEMRLGFARRMNRRLREVKPELESLGVQWVPWMTRVTLYYYYPEKLANDAPWIRQLGETLVACEQFEAHNNRQRGRDYYCRDKETVHEAIDYLETLHGDRIISAAVMNALVSLAAEGAFDQVIVQARGVPITTHERTALQKLAAMRSH
;
A
#
# COMPACT_ATOMS: atom_id res chain seq x y z
N MET A 1 0.88 42.72 -7.13
CA MET A 1 1.87 42.31 -6.11
C MET A 1 2.10 40.82 -6.27
N PRO A 2 3.30 40.35 -6.62
CA PRO A 2 3.53 38.93 -6.84
C PRO A 2 3.85 38.24 -5.51
N CYS A 3 3.01 37.28 -5.12
CA CYS A 3 3.34 36.33 -4.07
C CYS A 3 4.29 35.27 -4.65
N THR A 4 5.45 35.15 -4.01
CA THR A 4 6.46 34.12 -4.20
C THR A 4 5.92 32.73 -3.85
N PRO A 5 6.28 31.67 -4.60
CA PRO A 5 6.05 30.30 -4.17
C PRO A 5 7.21 29.85 -3.27
N SER A 6 6.92 29.69 -1.98
CA SER A 6 7.86 29.14 -1.00
C SER A 6 7.94 27.62 -1.12
N PHE A 7 9.09 27.16 -1.60
CA PHE A 7 9.85 25.98 -1.17
C PHE A 7 9.11 24.85 -0.44
N LEU A 8 8.92 23.73 -1.16
CA LEU A 8 9.04 22.38 -0.58
C LEU A 8 10.07 21.61 -1.40
N ARG A 9 11.34 21.85 -1.09
CA ARG A 9 12.47 21.02 -1.49
C ARG A 9 12.89 20.19 -0.26
N THR A 10 13.13 18.90 -0.52
CA THR A 10 13.94 17.99 0.29
C THR A 10 13.28 17.35 1.52
N VAL A 11 12.83 16.11 1.38
CA VAL A 11 13.23 15.02 2.29
C VAL A 11 13.40 13.74 1.46
N PHE A 12 14.60 13.14 1.59
CA PHE A 12 15.03 11.76 1.33
C PHE A 12 16.34 11.69 0.53
N LEU A 13 17.40 12.18 1.16
CA LEU A 13 18.78 11.78 0.93
C LEU A 13 19.24 10.89 2.09
N ASN A 14 20.14 9.96 1.77
CA ASN A 14 20.97 9.10 2.62
C ASN A 14 20.39 7.75 3.06
N GLN A 15 20.86 6.70 2.37
CA GLN A 15 21.59 5.62 3.03
C GLN A 15 22.46 4.88 1.99
N GLN A 16 23.78 5.07 2.07
CA GLN A 16 24.79 4.28 1.37
C GLN A 16 24.99 2.94 2.10
N PRO A 17 25.17 1.80 1.40
CA PRO A 17 25.47 0.52 2.05
C PRO A 17 26.98 0.39 2.36
N THR A 18 27.29 0.00 3.60
CA THR A 18 28.63 -0.44 4.02
C THR A 18 28.85 -1.93 3.70
N PRO A 19 30.10 -2.36 3.42
CA PRO A 19 30.40 -3.74 3.02
C PRO A 19 30.39 -4.73 4.21
N PRO A 20 30.12 -6.03 3.96
CA PRO A 20 30.08 -7.04 5.01
C PRO A 20 31.48 -7.57 5.37
N SER A 21 31.67 -7.88 6.65
CA SER A 21 32.81 -8.69 7.15
C SER A 21 32.30 -9.94 7.90
N PRO A 22 33.13 -10.99 8.02
CA PRO A 22 32.66 -12.38 7.91
C PRO A 22 32.47 -13.14 9.23
N LEU A 23 31.76 -14.27 9.06
CA LEU A 23 31.50 -15.43 9.92
C LEU A 23 32.52 -15.77 11.04
N SER A 24 31.99 -16.21 12.20
CA SER A 24 32.53 -17.38 12.90
C SER A 24 31.47 -18.07 13.78
N ALA A 25 31.56 -19.40 13.83
CA ALA A 25 30.63 -20.36 14.42
C ALA A 25 30.97 -20.76 15.87
N ALA A 26 29.95 -21.24 16.60
CA ALA A 26 29.94 -22.28 17.67
C ALA A 26 28.58 -22.12 18.39
N GLY A 27 27.71 -23.11 18.53
CA GLY A 27 27.92 -24.44 19.08
C GLY A 27 27.28 -24.48 20.47
N ASN A 28 26.09 -25.08 20.62
CA ASN A 28 25.80 -26.02 21.71
C ASN A 28 24.36 -26.55 21.69
N MET A 29 24.30 -27.90 21.70
CA MET A 29 23.15 -28.71 22.04
C MET A 29 22.82 -28.56 23.53
N SER A 30 21.54 -28.38 23.87
CA SER A 30 21.03 -28.92 25.13
C SER A 30 19.53 -29.13 25.09
N GLN A 31 19.13 -30.34 25.48
CA GLN A 31 17.79 -30.87 25.53
C GLN A 31 16.93 -30.13 26.58
N ARG A 32 15.65 -29.89 26.26
CA ARG A 32 14.64 -29.55 27.27
C ARG A 32 13.27 -30.15 26.93
N VAL A 33 12.98 -31.25 27.63
CA VAL A 33 11.72 -31.67 28.25
C VAL A 33 10.45 -30.96 27.73
N GLN A 34 9.62 -31.72 27.00
CA GLN A 34 8.24 -31.33 26.69
C GLN A 34 7.37 -31.40 27.96
N LYS A 35 6.84 -30.26 28.39
CA LYS A 35 5.67 -30.17 29.27
C LYS A 35 4.47 -29.69 28.45
N PRO A 36 3.27 -30.28 28.63
CA PRO A 36 2.09 -29.90 27.86
C PRO A 36 1.56 -28.57 28.41
N ARG A 37 1.38 -27.56 27.55
CA ARG A 37 0.71 -26.31 27.96
C ARG A 37 -0.37 -25.89 26.99
N SER A 38 -1.57 -25.92 27.56
CA SER A 38 -2.72 -25.02 27.40
C SER A 38 -3.24 -24.78 25.98
N LYS A 39 -4.48 -25.24 25.78
CA LYS A 39 -5.38 -24.75 24.73
C LYS A 39 -5.27 -23.23 24.64
N SER A 40 -4.67 -22.77 23.53
CA SER A 40 -4.69 -21.39 23.08
C SER A 40 -6.15 -20.92 23.05
N THR A 41 -6.50 -20.02 23.96
CA THR A 41 -7.67 -19.17 23.80
C THR A 41 -7.44 -18.38 22.53
N VAL A 42 -8.16 -18.74 21.47
CA VAL A 42 -8.19 -17.98 20.22
C VAL A 42 -8.64 -16.57 20.58
N THR A 43 -7.70 -15.65 20.70
CA THR A 43 -7.97 -14.24 20.86
C THR A 43 -8.81 -13.82 19.65
N ALA A 44 -9.99 -13.24 19.91
CA ALA A 44 -10.84 -12.72 18.86
C ALA A 44 -10.00 -11.84 17.93
N ASP A 45 -10.04 -12.14 16.63
CA ASP A 45 -9.24 -11.44 15.63
C ASP A 45 -9.67 -9.96 15.58
N LYS A 46 -8.86 -9.11 16.23
CA LYS A 46 -9.12 -7.67 16.37
C LYS A 46 -8.96 -6.89 15.06
N ALA A 47 -8.46 -7.52 13.99
CA ALA A 47 -8.42 -6.99 12.63
C ALA A 47 -9.34 -7.84 11.72
N PRO A 48 -10.66 -7.57 11.71
CA PRO A 48 -11.64 -8.52 11.23
C PRO A 48 -11.68 -8.62 9.70
N LEU A 49 -12.09 -9.78 9.22
CA LEU A 49 -12.60 -9.96 7.86
C LEU A 49 -14.14 -9.95 7.92
N LEU A 50 -14.76 -8.84 7.55
CA LEU A 50 -16.22 -8.60 7.55
C LEU A 50 -16.92 -9.26 6.36
N VAL A 51 -16.16 -9.70 5.36
CA VAL A 51 -16.62 -10.57 4.28
C VAL A 51 -16.25 -12.02 4.56
N SER A 52 -16.94 -12.98 3.93
CA SER A 52 -16.53 -14.37 4.03
C SER A 52 -15.13 -14.57 3.44
N ARG A 53 -14.40 -15.57 3.95
CA ARG A 53 -13.08 -15.94 3.39
C ARG A 53 -13.19 -16.34 1.92
N SER A 54 -14.28 -16.98 1.52
CA SER A 54 -14.54 -17.36 0.12
C SER A 54 -14.76 -16.15 -0.78
N LEU A 55 -15.48 -15.13 -0.31
CA LEU A 55 -15.65 -13.88 -1.05
C LEU A 55 -14.30 -13.15 -1.16
N ALA A 56 -13.57 -12.98 -0.07
CA ALA A 56 -12.24 -12.36 -0.11
C ALA A 56 -11.28 -13.09 -1.07
N ALA A 57 -11.23 -14.42 -1.00
CA ALA A 57 -10.41 -15.21 -1.93
C ALA A 57 -10.83 -15.00 -3.39
N SER A 58 -12.12 -14.89 -3.67
CA SER A 58 -12.64 -14.64 -5.01
C SER A 58 -12.32 -13.24 -5.52
N LEU A 59 -12.48 -12.21 -4.67
CA LEU A 59 -12.09 -10.85 -5.01
C LEU A 59 -10.59 -10.73 -5.31
N LEU A 60 -9.75 -11.38 -4.49
CA LEU A 60 -8.30 -11.39 -4.72
C LEU A 60 -7.91 -12.13 -6.00
N ARG A 61 -8.79 -12.99 -6.56
CA ARG A 61 -8.53 -13.63 -7.86
C ARG A 61 -8.41 -12.61 -9.00
N PHE A 62 -9.06 -11.46 -8.91
CA PHE A 62 -8.99 -10.41 -9.94
C PHE A 62 -7.61 -9.79 -10.17
N TYR A 63 -6.68 -10.00 -9.23
CA TYR A 63 -5.28 -9.61 -9.38
C TYR A 63 -4.48 -10.54 -10.31
N ASP A 64 -4.97 -11.74 -10.61
CA ASP A 64 -4.36 -12.59 -11.62
C ASP A 64 -4.54 -11.97 -12.99
N TYR A 65 -3.53 -12.10 -13.82
CA TYR A 65 -3.49 -11.47 -15.14
C TYR A 65 -3.00 -12.46 -16.19
N PRO A 66 -3.67 -12.57 -17.35
CA PRO A 66 -3.18 -13.39 -18.46
C PRO A 66 -1.77 -12.94 -18.88
N HIS A 67 -0.86 -13.88 -19.09
CA HIS A 67 0.50 -13.55 -19.47
C HIS A 67 0.50 -13.00 -20.91
N PRO A 68 0.99 -11.77 -21.16
CA PRO A 68 0.86 -11.09 -22.45
C PRO A 68 1.59 -11.79 -23.60
N MET A 69 2.71 -12.46 -23.29
CA MET A 69 3.55 -13.17 -24.29
C MET A 69 3.42 -14.70 -24.26
N ARG A 70 2.62 -15.25 -23.34
CA ARG A 70 2.55 -16.71 -23.12
C ARG A 70 1.08 -17.12 -22.98
N PRO A 71 0.39 -17.42 -24.09
CA PRO A 71 -0.99 -17.87 -24.05
C PRO A 71 -1.19 -19.01 -23.05
N GLY A 72 -2.33 -18.99 -22.36
CA GLY A 72 -2.68 -19.99 -21.33
C GLY A 72 -1.93 -19.88 -20.00
N HIS A 73 -0.94 -18.98 -19.88
CA HIS A 73 -0.25 -18.74 -18.62
C HIS A 73 -0.86 -17.56 -17.87
N THR A 74 -0.83 -17.63 -16.53
CA THR A 74 -1.35 -16.58 -15.65
C THR A 74 -0.23 -16.04 -14.77
N ILE A 75 -0.06 -14.71 -14.78
CA ILE A 75 0.76 -13.99 -13.82
C ILE A 75 -0.02 -13.91 -12.52
N ARG A 76 0.54 -14.50 -11.46
CA ARG A 76 -0.11 -14.48 -10.15
C ARG A 76 -0.11 -13.07 -9.58
N GLY A 77 -1.26 -12.62 -9.09
CA GLY A 77 -1.41 -11.32 -8.45
C GLY A 77 -0.43 -11.10 -7.29
N TYR A 78 0.56 -10.21 -7.47
CA TYR A 78 1.61 -9.96 -6.48
C TYR A 78 1.08 -9.30 -5.20
N ASP A 79 0.19 -8.31 -5.34
CA ASP A 79 -0.28 -7.48 -4.22
C ASP A 79 -1.42 -8.11 -3.40
N ARG A 80 -1.83 -9.35 -3.67
CA ARG A 80 -2.98 -10.00 -3.02
C ARG A 80 -2.91 -10.04 -1.50
N GLN A 81 -1.78 -10.51 -0.98
CA GLN A 81 -1.62 -10.68 0.46
C GLN A 81 -1.50 -9.34 1.18
N HIS A 82 -0.90 -8.37 0.49
CA HIS A 82 -0.85 -6.99 0.94
C HIS A 82 -2.25 -6.38 1.00
N ALA A 83 -3.04 -6.44 -0.09
CA ALA A 83 -4.41 -5.93 -0.14
C ALA A 83 -5.30 -6.56 0.95
N LEU A 84 -5.16 -7.85 1.21
CA LEU A 84 -5.87 -8.53 2.30
C LEU A 84 -5.54 -7.95 3.68
N ARG A 85 -4.25 -7.75 3.97
CA ARG A 85 -3.79 -7.19 5.25
C ARG A 85 -4.23 -5.74 5.43
N THR A 86 -4.06 -4.91 4.39
CA THR A 86 -4.56 -3.53 4.36
C THR A 86 -6.06 -3.51 4.64
N ALA A 87 -6.86 -4.33 3.95
CA ALA A 87 -8.31 -4.37 4.10
C ALA A 87 -8.79 -4.79 5.50
N ARG A 88 -8.07 -5.70 6.18
CA ARG A 88 -8.37 -6.08 7.57
C ARG A 88 -8.14 -4.94 8.54
N MET A 89 -7.02 -4.23 8.41
CA MET A 89 -6.73 -3.05 9.24
C MET A 89 -7.73 -1.92 8.96
N SER A 90 -8.04 -1.66 7.69
CA SER A 90 -8.99 -0.62 7.29
C SER A 90 -10.39 -0.86 7.85
N ALA A 91 -10.85 -2.11 7.88
CA ALA A 91 -12.13 -2.45 8.50
C ALA A 91 -12.15 -2.20 10.01
N ALA A 92 -11.08 -2.54 10.72
CA ALA A 92 -10.97 -2.26 12.16
C ALA A 92 -11.02 -0.76 12.46
N ILE A 93 -10.28 0.05 11.70
CA ILE A 93 -10.29 1.51 11.85
C ILE A 93 -11.67 2.08 11.50
N ALA A 94 -12.29 1.64 10.41
CA ALA A 94 -13.62 2.13 10.03
C ALA A 94 -14.67 1.88 11.11
N LEU A 95 -14.64 0.71 11.76
CA LEU A 95 -15.52 0.40 12.89
C LEU A 95 -15.17 1.23 14.13
N ARG A 96 -13.89 1.43 14.44
CA ARG A 96 -13.43 2.31 15.54
C ARG A 96 -13.90 3.75 15.37
N LEU A 97 -13.96 4.24 14.13
CA LEU A 97 -14.46 5.57 13.77
C LEU A 97 -16.00 5.65 13.71
N GLY A 98 -16.71 4.58 14.08
CA GLY A 98 -18.17 4.58 14.19
C GLY A 98 -18.91 4.43 12.85
N HIS A 99 -18.23 4.00 11.78
CA HIS A 99 -18.95 3.67 10.55
C HIS A 99 -19.83 2.43 10.73
N ALA A 100 -21.06 2.49 10.21
CA ALA A 100 -22.00 1.38 10.25
C ALA A 100 -21.38 0.09 9.66
N PRO A 101 -21.66 -1.09 10.23
CA PRO A 101 -21.07 -2.36 9.80
C PRO A 101 -21.18 -2.64 8.30
N ASP A 102 -22.34 -2.37 7.68
CA ASP A 102 -22.52 -2.59 6.24
C ASP A 102 -21.65 -1.66 5.38
N LYS A 103 -21.45 -0.43 5.83
CA LYS A 103 -20.55 0.53 5.18
C LYS A 103 -19.10 0.08 5.34
N ALA A 104 -18.69 -0.34 6.53
CA ALA A 104 -17.36 -0.90 6.78
C ALA A 104 -17.11 -2.17 5.95
N ARG A 105 -18.12 -3.03 5.76
CA ARG A 105 -18.05 -4.21 4.88
C ARG A 105 -17.83 -3.83 3.41
N ARG A 106 -18.60 -2.87 2.88
CA ARG A 106 -18.40 -2.36 1.50
C ARG A 106 -17.03 -1.69 1.35
N PHE A 107 -16.61 -0.92 2.35
CA PHE A 107 -15.28 -0.33 2.36
C PHE A 107 -14.18 -1.38 2.36
N GLN A 108 -14.31 -2.46 3.14
CA GLN A 108 -13.35 -3.56 3.13
C GLN A 108 -13.23 -4.21 1.74
N ILE A 109 -14.34 -4.34 1.01
CA ILE A 109 -14.31 -4.81 -0.38
C ILE A 109 -13.53 -3.83 -1.28
N ALA A 110 -13.73 -2.52 -1.12
CA ALA A 110 -12.93 -1.52 -1.84
C ALA A 110 -11.44 -1.64 -1.51
N CYS A 111 -11.08 -1.84 -0.24
CA CYS A 111 -9.70 -2.06 0.19
C CYS A 111 -9.10 -3.37 -0.37
N LEU A 112 -9.88 -4.43 -0.48
CA LEU A 112 -9.43 -5.70 -1.08
C LEU A 112 -9.06 -5.56 -2.56
N LEU A 113 -9.60 -4.55 -3.25
CA LEU A 113 -9.38 -4.30 -4.68
C LEU A 113 -8.62 -2.99 -4.94
N HIS A 114 -8.09 -2.33 -3.91
CA HIS A 114 -7.56 -0.97 -4.05
C HIS A 114 -6.39 -0.89 -5.04
N ASP A 115 -5.60 -1.97 -5.12
CA ASP A 115 -4.43 -2.12 -5.98
C ASP A 115 -4.73 -2.90 -7.27
N LEU A 116 -6.01 -3.09 -7.65
CA LEU A 116 -6.39 -3.86 -8.84
C LEU A 116 -5.77 -3.33 -10.14
N GLY A 117 -5.48 -2.02 -10.20
CA GLY A 117 -4.70 -1.42 -11.28
C GLY A 117 -3.30 -2.01 -11.47
N ARG A 118 -2.73 -2.71 -10.47
CA ARG A 118 -1.41 -3.37 -10.56
C ARG A 118 -1.49 -4.85 -10.98
N ALA A 119 -2.68 -5.34 -11.38
CA ALA A 119 -2.81 -6.68 -11.95
C ALA A 119 -1.85 -6.83 -13.16
N GLY A 120 -1.07 -7.92 -13.16
CA GLY A 120 -0.04 -8.18 -14.16
C GLY A 120 1.34 -7.57 -13.85
N LEU A 121 1.58 -7.09 -12.64
CA LEU A 121 2.89 -6.53 -12.27
C LEU A 121 4.05 -7.51 -12.56
N ASP A 122 4.97 -7.09 -13.44
CA ASP A 122 6.28 -7.71 -13.61
C ASP A 122 7.27 -7.01 -12.68
N ARG A 123 7.55 -7.64 -11.52
CA ARG A 123 8.42 -7.06 -10.48
C ARG A 123 9.79 -6.63 -11.01
N LYS A 124 10.38 -7.42 -11.92
CA LYS A 124 11.74 -7.16 -12.40
C LYS A 124 11.73 -5.97 -13.36
N LEU A 125 10.82 -5.98 -14.33
CA LEU A 125 10.71 -4.89 -15.30
C LEU A 125 10.26 -3.59 -14.64
N PHE A 126 9.22 -3.66 -13.80
CA PHE A 126 8.74 -2.52 -13.02
C PHE A 126 9.86 -1.96 -12.13
N GLY A 127 10.58 -2.82 -11.41
CA GLY A 127 11.71 -2.40 -10.57
C GLY A 127 12.79 -1.67 -11.36
N ARG A 128 13.21 -2.21 -12.52
CA ARG A 128 14.21 -1.58 -13.39
C ARG A 128 13.78 -0.19 -13.87
N ILE A 129 12.55 -0.04 -14.35
CA ILE A 129 12.02 1.25 -14.84
C ILE A 129 12.07 2.31 -13.72
N TRP A 130 11.57 1.97 -12.53
CA TRP A 130 11.43 2.96 -11.46
C TRP A 130 12.70 3.17 -10.64
N SER A 131 13.63 2.22 -10.62
CA SER A 131 14.99 2.46 -10.13
C SER A 131 15.74 3.40 -11.07
N TRP A 132 15.68 3.17 -12.39
CA TRP A 132 16.27 4.07 -13.38
C TRP A 132 15.70 5.49 -13.22
N ALA A 133 14.37 5.64 -13.15
CA ALA A 133 13.74 6.95 -12.97
C ALA A 133 14.23 7.66 -11.70
N ARG A 134 14.38 6.92 -10.59
CA ARG A 134 14.90 7.48 -9.33
C ARG A 134 16.35 7.91 -9.43
N GLU A 135 17.21 7.12 -10.07
CA GLU A 135 18.63 7.42 -10.28
C GLU A 135 18.85 8.66 -11.15
N HIS A 136 17.84 9.05 -11.93
CA HIS A 136 17.86 10.20 -12.83
C HIS A 136 16.94 11.35 -12.36
N ASP A 137 16.54 11.35 -11.09
CA ASP A 137 15.67 12.37 -10.48
C ASP A 137 14.34 12.60 -11.23
N VAL A 138 13.82 11.58 -11.92
CA VAL A 138 12.55 11.63 -12.66
C VAL A 138 11.38 11.38 -11.71
N PRO A 139 10.34 12.24 -11.70
CA PRO A 139 9.16 12.05 -10.87
C PRO A 139 8.47 10.70 -11.11
N THR A 140 8.21 9.95 -10.04
CA THR A 140 7.64 8.58 -10.13
C THR A 140 6.18 8.49 -9.69
N ARG A 141 5.56 9.61 -9.34
CA ARG A 141 4.15 9.67 -8.96
C ARG A 141 3.40 10.69 -9.80
N PRO A 142 2.11 10.47 -10.12
CA PRO A 142 1.33 11.42 -10.91
C PRO A 142 1.33 12.85 -10.35
N ARG A 143 1.24 13.00 -9.02
CA ARG A 143 1.26 14.33 -8.38
C ARG A 143 2.61 15.04 -8.55
N GLU A 144 3.70 14.33 -8.31
CA GLU A 144 5.07 14.84 -8.48
C GLU A 144 5.33 15.17 -9.96
N TRP A 145 4.87 14.31 -10.86
CA TRP A 145 4.95 14.53 -12.31
C TRP A 145 4.24 15.82 -12.71
N ARG A 146 2.99 16.02 -12.29
CA ARG A 146 2.24 17.24 -12.63
C ARG A 146 2.85 18.51 -12.04
N ALA A 147 3.59 18.42 -10.94
CA ALA A 147 4.31 19.56 -10.38
C ALA A 147 5.57 19.91 -11.21
N ALA A 148 6.26 18.90 -11.75
CA ALA A 148 7.45 19.10 -12.57
C ALA A 148 7.13 19.42 -14.06
N TYR A 149 6.02 18.90 -14.57
CA TYR A 149 5.56 19.01 -15.97
C TYR A 149 4.11 19.54 -16.02
N PRO A 150 3.88 20.83 -15.68
CA PRO A 150 2.54 21.40 -15.57
C PRO A 150 1.77 21.41 -16.90
N GLU A 151 2.45 21.30 -18.04
CA GLU A 151 1.88 21.18 -19.38
C GLU A 151 1.32 19.78 -19.68
N THR A 152 1.67 18.77 -18.88
CA THR A 152 1.12 17.42 -19.04
C THR A 152 -0.39 17.44 -18.81
N THR A 153 -1.15 17.05 -19.84
CA THR A 153 -2.60 16.88 -19.71
C THR A 153 -2.91 15.85 -18.61
N TYR A 154 -3.83 16.21 -17.71
CA TYR A 154 -4.20 15.35 -16.59
C TYR A 154 -4.67 13.96 -17.06
N GLY A 155 -4.11 12.89 -16.50
CA GLY A 155 -4.38 11.51 -16.90
C GLY A 155 -3.55 11.01 -18.10
N ARG A 156 -2.64 11.84 -18.63
CA ARG A 156 -1.70 11.53 -19.72
C ARG A 156 -0.25 11.45 -19.24
N GLU A 157 -0.03 11.32 -17.94
CA GLU A 157 1.30 11.26 -17.33
C GLU A 157 2.13 10.08 -17.87
N THR A 158 1.50 8.94 -18.17
CA THR A 158 2.16 7.79 -18.80
C THR A 158 2.69 8.12 -20.19
N GLU A 159 1.86 8.74 -21.02
CA GLU A 159 2.23 9.09 -22.40
C GLU A 159 3.29 10.19 -22.43
N SER A 160 3.19 11.20 -21.55
CA SER A 160 4.23 12.20 -21.39
C SER A 160 5.55 11.56 -20.94
N PHE A 161 5.54 10.70 -19.92
CA PHE A 161 6.75 10.00 -19.46
C PHE A 161 7.43 9.23 -20.59
N LEU A 162 6.68 8.46 -21.35
CA LEU A 162 7.22 7.68 -22.48
C LEU A 162 7.76 8.58 -23.59
N LYS A 163 7.15 9.75 -23.82
CA LYS A 163 7.64 10.73 -24.79
C LYS A 163 8.98 11.34 -24.37
N TYR A 164 9.14 11.68 -23.09
CA TYR A 164 10.37 12.31 -22.60
C TYR A 164 11.51 11.31 -22.39
N TYR A 165 11.20 10.13 -21.85
CA TYR A 165 12.21 9.20 -21.31
C TYR A 165 12.23 7.83 -21.97
N GLY A 166 11.36 7.57 -22.97
CA GLY A 166 11.32 6.28 -23.65
C GLY A 166 12.66 5.90 -24.28
N ASN A 167 13.30 6.83 -24.99
CA ASN A 167 14.60 6.60 -25.65
C ASN A 167 15.74 6.40 -24.63
N ASP A 168 15.69 7.11 -23.50
CA ASP A 168 16.72 6.97 -22.45
C ASP A 168 16.61 5.61 -21.76
N LEU A 169 15.39 5.15 -21.50
CA LEU A 169 15.14 3.81 -20.98
C LEU A 169 15.62 2.72 -21.94
N GLU A 170 15.37 2.88 -23.26
CA GLU A 170 15.87 1.96 -24.27
C GLU A 170 17.40 1.97 -24.35
N SER A 171 18.03 3.14 -24.26
CA SER A 171 19.49 3.30 -24.20
C SER A 171 20.09 2.65 -22.94
N ALA A 172 19.34 2.63 -21.84
CA ALA A 172 19.68 1.90 -20.61
C ALA A 172 19.36 0.39 -20.68
N GLY A 173 19.00 -0.14 -21.86
CA GLY A 173 18.72 -1.55 -22.09
C GLY A 173 17.38 -2.02 -21.51
N ILE A 174 16.43 -1.12 -21.29
CA ILE A 174 15.05 -1.44 -20.88
C ILE A 174 14.14 -1.26 -22.09
N PRO A 175 13.77 -2.35 -22.81
CA PRO A 175 12.96 -2.23 -24.01
C PRO A 175 11.58 -1.64 -23.70
N MET A 176 11.17 -0.59 -24.41
CA MET A 176 9.88 0.09 -24.20
C MET A 176 8.77 -0.47 -25.11
N ASP A 177 8.65 -1.80 -25.12
CA ASP A 177 7.59 -2.53 -25.81
C ASP A 177 6.20 -2.32 -25.17
N ALA A 178 5.16 -2.93 -25.74
CA ALA A 178 3.80 -2.82 -25.22
C ALA A 178 3.67 -3.25 -23.75
N TRP A 179 4.45 -4.25 -23.32
CA TRP A 179 4.42 -4.75 -21.95
C TRP A 179 5.11 -3.80 -20.97
N ALA A 180 6.26 -3.25 -21.33
CA ALA A 180 6.94 -2.25 -20.52
C ALA A 180 6.08 -0.99 -20.33
N ARG A 181 5.39 -0.55 -21.38
CA ARG A 181 4.45 0.59 -21.31
C ARG A 181 3.31 0.33 -20.33
N GLU A 182 2.81 -0.91 -20.25
CA GLU A 182 1.84 -1.30 -19.21
C GLU A 182 2.41 -1.15 -17.80
N GLN A 183 3.68 -1.51 -17.58
CA GLN A 183 4.35 -1.33 -16.28
C GLN A 183 4.53 0.16 -15.92
N VAL A 184 4.73 1.04 -16.91
CA VAL A 184 4.72 2.49 -16.71
C VAL A 184 3.33 2.98 -16.28
N GLU A 185 2.27 2.52 -16.98
CA GLU A 185 0.88 2.90 -16.68
C GLU A 185 0.44 2.46 -15.27
N MET A 186 0.96 1.35 -14.74
CA MET A 186 0.67 0.90 -13.36
C MET A 186 1.03 1.93 -12.28
N ARG A 187 1.91 2.88 -12.56
CA ARG A 187 2.35 3.90 -11.61
C ARG A 187 1.81 5.28 -11.98
N LEU A 188 2.05 5.73 -13.22
CA LEU A 188 1.69 7.09 -13.65
C LEU A 188 0.25 7.18 -14.20
N GLY A 189 -0.29 6.07 -14.71
CA GLY A 189 -1.65 5.97 -15.26
C GLY A 189 -2.59 5.15 -14.40
N PHE A 190 -2.29 5.02 -13.09
CA PHE A 190 -2.95 4.06 -12.21
C PHE A 190 -4.48 4.14 -12.24
N ALA A 191 -5.05 5.35 -12.19
CA ALA A 191 -6.51 5.53 -12.24
C ALA A 191 -7.16 4.97 -13.52
N ARG A 192 -6.53 5.18 -14.67
CA ARG A 192 -7.03 4.64 -15.95
C ARG A 192 -6.98 3.13 -15.95
N ARG A 193 -5.86 2.56 -15.50
CA ARG A 193 -5.69 1.12 -15.42
C ARG A 193 -6.67 0.49 -14.44
N MET A 194 -6.84 1.09 -13.26
CA MET A 194 -7.83 0.70 -12.25
C MET A 194 -9.25 0.70 -12.84
N ASN A 195 -9.67 1.78 -13.51
CA ASN A 195 -11.00 1.86 -14.13
C ASN A 195 -11.20 0.83 -15.24
N ARG A 196 -10.17 0.57 -16.07
CA ARG A 196 -10.21 -0.45 -17.11
C ARG A 196 -10.40 -1.85 -16.50
N ARG A 197 -9.59 -2.21 -15.50
CA ARG A 197 -9.72 -3.48 -14.77
C ARG A 197 -11.06 -3.62 -14.07
N LEU A 198 -11.57 -2.57 -13.43
CA LEU A 198 -12.89 -2.59 -12.81
C LEU A 198 -14.01 -2.87 -13.82
N ARG A 199 -13.95 -2.29 -15.02
CA ARG A 199 -14.95 -2.57 -16.08
C ARG A 199 -14.92 -4.04 -16.51
N GLU A 200 -13.73 -4.62 -16.62
CA GLU A 200 -13.55 -6.02 -17.01
C GLU A 200 -14.10 -6.98 -15.95
N VAL A 201 -13.88 -6.70 -14.66
CA VAL A 201 -14.31 -7.60 -13.56
C VAL A 201 -15.70 -7.30 -13.02
N LYS A 202 -16.34 -6.20 -13.46
CA LYS A 202 -17.65 -5.77 -12.96
C LYS A 202 -18.74 -6.86 -13.05
N PRO A 203 -18.89 -7.59 -14.17
CA PRO A 203 -19.89 -8.66 -14.24
C PRO A 203 -19.65 -9.77 -13.20
N GLU A 204 -18.38 -10.13 -12.96
CA GLU A 204 -18.05 -11.14 -11.96
C GLU A 204 -18.26 -10.62 -10.54
N LEU A 205 -17.98 -9.34 -10.26
CA LEU A 205 -18.32 -8.70 -8.98
C LEU A 205 -19.83 -8.80 -8.70
N GLU A 206 -20.66 -8.50 -9.69
CA GLU A 206 -22.13 -8.59 -9.57
C GLU A 206 -22.57 -10.03 -9.29
N SER A 207 -21.96 -11.03 -9.97
CA SER A 207 -22.22 -12.46 -9.71
C SER A 207 -21.83 -12.91 -8.30
N LEU A 208 -20.86 -12.23 -7.67
CA LEU A 208 -20.43 -12.45 -6.29
C LEU A 208 -21.29 -11.68 -5.28
N GLY A 209 -22.36 -11.00 -5.72
CA GLY A 209 -23.23 -10.18 -4.87
C GLY A 209 -22.57 -8.88 -4.40
N VAL A 210 -21.56 -8.39 -5.14
CA VAL A 210 -20.85 -7.15 -4.83
C VAL A 210 -21.32 -6.03 -5.74
N GLN A 211 -22.06 -5.09 -5.15
CA GLN A 211 -22.41 -3.84 -5.81
C GLN A 211 -21.26 -2.83 -5.68
N TRP A 212 -20.51 -2.62 -6.77
CA TRP A 212 -19.49 -1.58 -6.84
C TRP A 212 -20.14 -0.21 -7.09
N VAL A 213 -19.94 0.73 -6.17
CA VAL A 213 -20.55 2.07 -6.23
C VAL A 213 -19.50 3.19 -6.37
N PRO A 214 -19.85 4.37 -6.91
CA PRO A 214 -18.87 5.38 -7.33
C PRO A 214 -17.87 5.82 -6.24
N TRP A 215 -18.31 5.94 -4.99
CA TRP A 215 -17.42 6.37 -3.91
C TRP A 215 -16.30 5.35 -3.63
N MET A 216 -16.52 4.05 -3.91
CA MET A 216 -15.50 3.01 -3.70
C MET A 216 -14.28 3.26 -4.60
N THR A 217 -14.50 3.57 -5.88
CA THR A 217 -13.41 3.96 -6.79
C THR A 217 -12.70 5.22 -6.28
N ARG A 218 -13.45 6.24 -5.86
CA ARG A 218 -12.84 7.50 -5.39
C ARG A 218 -11.98 7.29 -4.14
N VAL A 219 -12.44 6.48 -3.20
CA VAL A 219 -11.67 6.05 -2.02
C VAL A 219 -10.38 5.32 -2.44
N THR A 220 -10.45 4.34 -3.36
CA THR A 220 -9.25 3.61 -3.81
C THR A 220 -8.22 4.49 -4.52
N LEU A 221 -8.65 5.62 -5.09
CA LEU A 221 -7.79 6.55 -5.80
C LEU A 221 -7.28 7.71 -4.94
N TYR A 222 -7.71 7.79 -3.67
CA TYR A 222 -7.43 8.93 -2.80
C TYR A 222 -5.94 9.24 -2.65
N TYR A 223 -5.08 8.22 -2.55
CA TYR A 223 -3.62 8.42 -2.43
C TYR A 223 -3.03 9.22 -3.61
N TYR A 224 -3.52 8.96 -4.82
CA TYR A 224 -2.99 9.55 -6.05
C TYR A 224 -3.67 10.89 -6.39
N TYR A 225 -4.92 11.06 -5.94
CA TYR A 225 -5.80 12.16 -6.32
C TYR A 225 -6.66 12.63 -5.13
N PRO A 226 -6.05 13.08 -4.02
CA PRO A 226 -6.78 13.45 -2.81
C PRO A 226 -7.76 14.61 -3.08
N GLU A 227 -7.45 15.48 -4.04
CA GLU A 227 -8.29 16.60 -4.47
C GLU A 227 -9.69 16.16 -4.94
N LYS A 228 -9.83 14.93 -5.45
CA LYS A 228 -11.11 14.43 -5.96
C LYS A 228 -12.16 14.17 -4.88
N LEU A 229 -11.74 14.07 -3.61
CA LEU A 229 -12.65 13.91 -2.47
C LEU A 229 -12.95 15.24 -1.76
N ALA A 230 -12.46 16.38 -2.26
CA ALA A 230 -12.61 17.68 -1.58
C ALA A 230 -14.07 18.09 -1.38
N ASN A 231 -14.94 17.73 -2.32
CA ASN A 231 -16.38 18.05 -2.31
C ASN A 231 -17.27 16.84 -1.97
N ASP A 232 -16.67 15.70 -1.64
CA ASP A 232 -17.43 14.52 -1.23
C ASP A 232 -17.87 14.61 0.23
N ALA A 233 -18.83 13.78 0.62
CA ALA A 233 -19.26 13.70 2.01
C ALA A 233 -18.06 13.38 2.94
N PRO A 234 -17.94 14.01 4.12
CA PRO A 234 -16.76 13.86 4.99
C PRO A 234 -16.40 12.41 5.32
N TRP A 235 -17.41 11.53 5.43
CA TRP A 235 -17.18 10.10 5.69
C TRP A 235 -16.48 9.39 4.53
N ILE A 236 -16.68 9.80 3.26
CA ILE A 236 -16.00 9.21 2.10
C ILE A 236 -14.51 9.56 2.17
N ARG A 237 -14.21 10.82 2.46
CA ARG A 237 -12.84 11.29 2.67
C ARG A 237 -12.17 10.52 3.81
N GLN A 238 -12.84 10.38 4.96
CA GLN A 238 -12.32 9.62 6.10
C GLN A 238 -12.00 8.15 5.76
N LEU A 239 -12.79 7.50 4.89
CA LEU A 239 -12.47 6.16 4.36
C LEU A 239 -11.25 6.16 3.43
N GLY A 240 -11.10 7.17 2.57
CA GLY A 240 -9.90 7.37 1.75
C GLY A 240 -8.64 7.53 2.59
N GLU A 241 -8.70 8.40 3.61
CA GLU A 241 -7.64 8.61 4.59
C GLU A 241 -7.29 7.32 5.33
N THR A 242 -8.31 6.56 5.75
CA THR A 242 -8.14 5.27 6.43
C THR A 242 -7.42 4.26 5.54
N LEU A 243 -7.79 4.15 4.27
CA LEU A 243 -7.12 3.27 3.33
C LEU A 243 -5.64 3.68 3.18
N VAL A 244 -5.35 4.96 2.99
CA VAL A 244 -3.96 5.46 2.89
C VAL A 244 -3.17 5.17 4.16
N ALA A 245 -3.73 5.43 5.34
CA ALA A 245 -3.05 5.16 6.60
C ALA A 245 -2.71 3.67 6.75
N CYS A 246 -3.66 2.78 6.49
CA CYS A 246 -3.44 1.33 6.54
C CYS A 246 -2.45 0.84 5.48
N GLU A 247 -2.52 1.38 4.26
CA GLU A 247 -1.64 1.06 3.15
C GLU A 247 -0.18 1.33 3.52
N GLN A 248 0.08 2.52 4.05
CA GLN A 248 1.42 2.96 4.38
C GLN A 248 1.93 2.26 5.63
N PHE A 249 1.07 2.04 6.63
CA PHE A 249 1.43 1.24 7.79
C PHE A 249 1.79 -0.19 7.41
N GLU A 250 0.97 -0.87 6.57
CA GLU A 250 1.28 -2.21 6.07
C GLU A 250 2.61 -2.22 5.33
N ALA A 251 2.78 -1.30 4.37
CA ALA A 251 3.95 -1.25 3.51
C ALA A 251 5.24 -1.04 4.31
N HIS A 252 5.23 -0.19 5.35
CA HIS A 252 6.39 0.01 6.24
C HIS A 252 6.58 -1.12 7.25
N ASN A 253 5.60 -2.01 7.38
CA ASN A 253 5.71 -3.25 8.12
C ASN A 253 5.90 -4.47 7.19
N ASN A 254 6.13 -4.29 5.89
CA ASN A 254 6.16 -5.41 4.95
C ASN A 254 7.59 -5.69 4.47
N ARG A 255 8.15 -6.82 4.91
CA ARG A 255 9.53 -7.18 4.58
C ARG A 255 9.75 -7.58 3.13
N GLN A 256 8.74 -8.21 2.52
CA GLN A 256 8.84 -8.60 1.12
C GLN A 256 8.76 -7.37 0.21
N ARG A 257 7.73 -6.53 0.40
CA ARG A 257 7.57 -5.27 -0.36
C ARG A 257 8.70 -4.28 -0.06
N GLY A 258 9.19 -4.24 1.19
CA GLY A 258 10.33 -3.42 1.60
C GLY A 258 11.59 -3.72 0.79
N ARG A 259 11.94 -4.99 0.65
CA ARG A 259 13.07 -5.42 -0.19
C ARG A 259 12.80 -5.21 -1.67
N ASP A 260 11.61 -5.58 -2.15
CA ASP A 260 11.30 -5.60 -3.57
C ASP A 260 11.17 -4.22 -4.23
N TYR A 261 10.67 -3.22 -3.50
CA TYR A 261 10.42 -1.88 -4.06
C TYR A 261 11.30 -0.78 -3.49
N TYR A 262 11.78 -0.96 -2.27
CA TYR A 262 12.41 0.10 -1.49
C TYR A 262 13.83 -0.24 -1.07
N CYS A 263 14.33 -1.44 -1.42
CA CYS A 263 15.66 -1.93 -1.01
C CYS A 263 15.93 -1.73 0.49
N ARG A 264 14.91 -1.92 1.34
CA ARG A 264 15.03 -1.76 2.80
C ARG A 264 15.55 -3.03 3.46
N ASP A 265 16.41 -2.83 4.44
CA ASP A 265 17.03 -3.92 5.22
C ASP A 265 16.28 -4.25 6.51
N LYS A 266 15.42 -3.33 6.98
CA LYS A 266 14.63 -3.47 8.21
C LYS A 266 13.27 -2.79 8.09
N GLU A 267 12.33 -3.26 8.91
CA GLU A 267 11.00 -2.70 9.06
C GLU A 267 10.72 -2.46 10.54
N THR A 268 10.55 -1.21 10.95
CA THR A 268 10.19 -0.86 12.33
C THR A 268 8.84 -0.16 12.39
N VAL A 269 8.09 -0.37 13.48
CA VAL A 269 6.82 0.35 13.68
C VAL A 269 7.07 1.87 13.73
N HIS A 270 8.21 2.30 14.28
CA HIS A 270 8.59 3.71 14.36
C HIS A 270 8.65 4.36 12.97
N GLU A 271 9.36 3.76 12.00
CA GLU A 271 9.42 4.28 10.63
C GLU A 271 8.03 4.36 9.97
N ALA A 272 7.14 3.41 10.28
CA ALA A 272 5.77 3.46 9.81
C ALA A 272 4.98 4.65 10.38
N ILE A 273 5.14 4.90 11.69
CA ILE A 273 4.50 6.05 12.36
C ILE A 273 5.10 7.36 11.88
N ASP A 274 6.42 7.50 11.81
CA ASP A 274 7.10 8.70 11.35
C ASP A 274 6.63 9.09 9.95
N TYR A 275 6.50 8.12 9.06
CA TYR A 275 5.94 8.37 7.73
C TYR A 275 4.47 8.83 7.79
N LEU A 276 3.63 8.23 8.63
CA LEU A 276 2.26 8.69 8.82
C LEU A 276 2.17 10.11 9.39
N GLU A 277 3.10 10.54 10.25
CA GLU A 277 3.17 11.94 10.71
C GLU A 277 3.42 12.90 9.55
N THR A 278 4.26 12.53 8.57
CA THR A 278 4.45 13.36 7.36
C THR A 278 3.16 13.51 6.58
N LEU A 279 2.41 12.43 6.39
CA LEU A 279 1.11 12.47 5.70
C LEU A 279 0.07 13.28 6.48
N HIS A 280 0.14 13.25 7.81
CA HIS A 280 -0.71 14.06 8.67
C HIS A 280 -0.38 15.56 8.51
N GLY A 281 0.91 15.92 8.56
CA GLY A 281 1.39 17.28 8.31
C GLY A 281 0.98 17.80 6.93
N ASP A 282 1.04 16.95 5.90
CA ASP A 282 0.60 17.25 4.54
C ASP A 282 -0.93 17.30 4.38
N ARG A 283 -1.69 17.08 5.47
CA ARG A 283 -3.17 17.03 5.50
C ARG A 283 -3.77 15.95 4.58
N ILE A 284 -2.99 14.90 4.30
CA ILE A 284 -3.44 13.71 3.57
C ILE A 284 -4.24 12.79 4.48
N ILE A 285 -3.89 12.70 5.77
CA ILE A 285 -4.67 11.96 6.78
C ILE A 285 -5.06 12.87 7.94
N SER A 286 -6.30 12.72 8.44
CA SER A 286 -6.76 13.46 9.61
C SER A 286 -6.20 12.91 10.92
N ALA A 287 -6.22 13.75 11.96
CA ALA A 287 -5.86 13.33 13.32
C ALA A 287 -6.75 12.18 13.82
N ALA A 288 -8.04 12.17 13.46
CA ALA A 288 -8.97 11.10 13.84
C ALA A 288 -8.51 9.73 13.30
N VAL A 289 -8.11 9.66 12.04
CA VAL A 289 -7.60 8.42 11.43
C VAL A 289 -6.27 8.01 12.04
N MET A 290 -5.34 8.96 12.23
CA MET A 290 -4.04 8.69 12.86
C MET A 290 -4.20 8.15 14.28
N ASN A 291 -5.04 8.79 15.09
CA ASN A 291 -5.31 8.37 16.47
C ASN A 291 -5.96 6.97 16.50
N ALA A 292 -6.97 6.72 15.66
CA ALA A 292 -7.59 5.39 15.59
C ALA A 292 -6.58 4.29 15.20
N LEU A 293 -5.68 4.56 14.25
CA LEU A 293 -4.62 3.63 13.86
C LEU A 293 -3.67 3.35 15.02
N VAL A 294 -3.13 4.39 15.64
CA VAL A 294 -2.15 4.27 16.74
C VAL A 294 -2.76 3.55 17.94
N SER A 295 -3.99 3.89 18.34
CA SER A 295 -4.68 3.22 19.44
C SER A 295 -4.89 1.73 19.16
N LEU A 296 -5.41 1.37 17.98
CA LEU A 296 -5.60 -0.04 17.60
C LEU A 296 -4.27 -0.79 17.53
N ALA A 297 -3.22 -0.18 17.00
CA ALA A 297 -1.88 -0.76 16.99
C ALA A 297 -1.36 -0.99 18.42
N ALA A 298 -1.50 -0.01 19.32
CA ALA A 298 -1.10 -0.10 20.71
C ALA A 298 -1.84 -1.21 21.49
N GLU A 299 -3.13 -1.41 21.20
CA GLU A 299 -4.00 -2.46 21.75
C GLU A 299 -3.69 -3.88 21.22
N GLY A 300 -2.74 -3.99 20.29
CA GLY A 300 -2.35 -5.24 19.65
C GLY A 300 -3.29 -5.71 18.55
N ALA A 301 -4.17 -4.85 18.04
CA ALA A 301 -5.16 -5.25 17.04
C ALA A 301 -4.53 -5.69 15.72
N PHE A 302 -3.34 -5.17 15.39
CA PHE A 302 -2.65 -5.44 14.14
C PHE A 302 -1.47 -6.41 14.27
N ASP A 303 -1.28 -7.04 15.43
CA ASP A 303 -0.11 -7.89 15.69
C ASP A 303 0.00 -9.05 14.70
N GLN A 304 -1.12 -9.74 14.47
CA GLN A 304 -1.17 -10.84 13.51
C GLN A 304 -0.92 -10.36 12.07
N VAL A 305 -1.42 -9.18 11.72
CA VAL A 305 -1.18 -8.57 10.41
C VAL A 305 0.30 -8.24 10.23
N ILE A 306 0.94 -7.68 11.26
CA ILE A 306 2.37 -7.34 11.24
C ILE A 306 3.23 -8.59 11.19
N VAL A 307 2.93 -9.63 11.97
CA VAL A 307 3.63 -10.92 11.90
C VAL A 307 3.54 -11.50 10.49
N GLN A 308 2.36 -11.45 9.85
CA GLN A 308 2.18 -11.92 8.48
C GLN A 308 2.95 -11.08 7.44
N ALA A 309 3.20 -9.80 7.70
CA ALA A 309 3.91 -8.89 6.81
C ALA A 309 5.44 -8.92 6.99
N ARG A 310 5.92 -9.05 8.24
CA ARG A 310 7.34 -9.04 8.62
C ARG A 310 7.97 -10.42 8.75
N GLY A 311 7.16 -11.42 9.12
CA GLY A 311 7.62 -12.73 9.58
C GLY A 311 8.07 -12.75 11.05
N VAL A 312 8.05 -11.61 11.74
CA VAL A 312 8.46 -11.48 13.15
C VAL A 312 7.44 -10.65 13.94
N PRO A 313 7.27 -10.91 15.25
CA PRO A 313 6.35 -10.14 16.08
C PRO A 313 6.89 -8.74 16.41
N ILE A 314 5.97 -7.86 16.81
CA ILE A 314 6.31 -6.55 17.40
C ILE A 314 7.10 -6.78 18.69
N THR A 315 8.21 -6.06 18.84
CA THR A 315 9.04 -6.12 20.05
C THR A 315 8.39 -5.42 21.23
N THR A 316 8.81 -5.75 22.46
CA THR A 316 8.35 -5.04 23.68
C THR A 316 8.64 -3.55 23.63
N HIS A 317 9.77 -3.16 23.02
CA HIS A 317 10.15 -1.76 22.83
C HIS A 317 9.16 -1.03 21.90
N GLU A 318 8.88 -1.60 20.72
CA GLU A 318 7.86 -1.04 19.80
C GLU A 318 6.47 -1.00 20.43
N ARG A 319 6.08 -2.02 21.20
CA ARG A 319 4.81 -2.02 21.95
C ARG A 319 4.71 -0.86 22.92
N THR A 320 5.75 -0.67 23.73
CA THR A 320 5.80 0.39 24.74
C THR A 320 5.75 1.77 24.08
N ALA A 321 6.46 1.94 22.95
CA ALA A 321 6.43 3.17 22.18
C ALA A 321 5.03 3.49 21.62
N LEU A 322 4.36 2.49 21.03
CA LEU A 322 2.97 2.63 20.55
C LEU A 322 2.01 3.03 21.69
N GLN A 323 2.14 2.40 22.86
CA GLN A 323 1.30 2.70 24.02
C GLN A 323 1.52 4.12 24.55
N LYS A 324 2.77 4.58 24.63
CA LYS A 324 3.10 5.97 24.99
C LYS A 324 2.50 6.96 23.99
N LEU A 325 2.67 6.70 22.70
CA LEU A 325 2.13 7.54 21.64
C LEU A 325 0.59 7.60 21.68
N ALA A 326 -0.07 6.46 21.90
CA ALA A 326 -1.53 6.40 22.04
C ALA A 326 -2.01 7.21 23.26
N ALA A 327 -1.31 7.13 24.39
CA ALA A 327 -1.63 7.91 25.58
C ALA A 327 -1.47 9.42 25.34
N MET A 328 -0.38 9.85 24.70
CA MET A 328 -0.15 11.26 24.36
C MET A 328 -1.23 11.83 23.43
N ARG A 329 -1.80 11.00 22.56
CA ARG A 329 -2.83 11.41 21.57
C ARG A 329 -4.27 11.35 22.11
N SER A 330 -4.45 10.85 23.33
CA SER A 330 -5.76 10.75 24.00
C SER A 330 -6.07 11.95 24.90
N HIS A 331 -5.15 12.91 25.01
CA HIS A 331 -5.24 14.16 25.75
C HIS A 331 -5.31 15.35 24.79
#